data_AF-A0A0J1GG39-F1
#
_entry.id   AF-A0A0J1GG39-F1
#
_cell.length_a   1.000
_cell.length_b   1.000
_cell.length_c   1.000
_cell.angle_alpha   90.00
_cell.angle_beta   90.00
_cell.angle_gamma   90.00
#
_symmetry.space_group_name_H-M   'P 1'
#
loop_
_entity.id
_entity.type
_entity.pdbx_description
1 polymer ?
#
loop_
_entity_poly.entity_id
_entity_poly.type
_entity_poly.pdbx_seq_one_letter_code
_entity_poly.pdbx_strand_id
1 'polypeptide(L)'
;KRDKLDLKEIAGAKTVRISMGSFDSNTYYERIRKSVGISLQQPLTVASLGSALDCVANGEHMLVWFEVGKDLPENVVKIPLYLDSERMHYDVGIHYHRINYQHPVMHKIEEIIRQALSC
;
A
#
# COMPACT_ATOMS: atom_id res chain seq x y z
N LYS A 1 20.92 3.88 11.63
CA LYS A 1 19.57 3.54 11.14
C LYS A 1 19.55 3.80 9.63
N ARG A 2 18.80 3.04 8.85
CA ARG A 2 18.74 3.15 7.40
C ARG A 2 17.57 4.05 7.03
N ASP A 3 17.82 5.13 6.31
CA ASP A 3 16.83 6.22 6.11
C ASP A 3 16.11 6.15 4.75
N LYS A 4 16.57 5.27 3.85
CA LYS A 4 15.97 5.01 2.54
C LYS A 4 16.25 3.58 2.06
N LEU A 5 15.33 3.06 1.26
CA LEU A 5 15.42 1.74 0.65
C LEU A 5 14.93 1.82 -0.80
N ASP A 6 15.70 1.31 -1.75
CA ASP A 6 15.24 1.18 -3.13
C ASP A 6 14.47 -0.15 -3.32
N LEU A 7 13.40 -0.13 -4.11
CA LEU A 7 12.54 -1.29 -4.36
C LEU A 7 13.33 -2.47 -4.93
N LYS A 8 14.38 -2.23 -5.72
CA LYS A 8 15.24 -3.28 -6.29
C LYS A 8 16.00 -4.04 -5.20
N GLU A 9 16.31 -3.39 -4.08
CA GLU A 9 17.06 -4.00 -2.98
C GLU A 9 16.24 -5.04 -2.20
N ILE A 10 14.91 -4.95 -2.27
CA ILE A 10 13.99 -5.87 -1.58
C ILE A 10 13.36 -6.92 -2.50
N ALA A 11 13.77 -6.98 -3.78
CA ALA A 11 13.24 -7.95 -4.73
C ALA A 11 13.41 -9.42 -4.25
N GLY A 12 14.49 -9.70 -3.51
CA GLY A 12 14.75 -11.03 -2.93
C GLY A 12 14.21 -11.24 -1.50
N ALA A 13 13.61 -10.23 -0.87
CA ALA A 13 13.11 -10.34 0.49
C ALA A 13 11.79 -11.12 0.55
N LYS A 14 11.59 -11.88 1.63
CA LYS A 14 10.30 -12.48 1.94
C LYS A 14 9.33 -11.38 2.37
N THR A 15 8.29 -11.15 1.58
CA THR A 15 7.26 -10.16 1.89
C THR A 15 5.95 -10.82 2.32
N VAL A 16 5.23 -10.20 3.24
CA VAL A 16 3.85 -10.56 3.56
C VAL A 16 2.91 -9.65 2.76
N ARG A 17 1.95 -10.27 2.07
CA ARG A 17 0.91 -9.58 1.30
C ARG A 17 -0.39 -9.56 2.09
N ILE A 18 -1.09 -8.43 2.07
CA ILE A 18 -2.48 -8.35 2.53
C ILE A 18 -3.38 -8.64 1.32
N SER A 19 -4.27 -9.62 1.46
CA SER A 19 -5.25 -9.96 0.42
C SER A 19 -6.20 -8.79 0.18
N MET A 20 -6.42 -8.47 -1.09
CA MET A 20 -7.45 -7.53 -1.53
C MET A 20 -8.75 -8.26 -1.93
N GLY A 21 -8.91 -9.52 -1.52
CA GLY A 21 -10.06 -10.35 -1.85
C GLY A 21 -10.23 -10.53 -3.36
N SER A 22 -11.36 -10.10 -3.91
CA SER A 22 -11.68 -10.23 -5.34
C SER A 22 -10.70 -9.52 -6.28
N PHE A 23 -9.87 -8.60 -5.77
CA PHE A 23 -8.87 -7.91 -6.57
C PHE A 23 -7.55 -8.66 -6.68
N ASP A 24 -7.36 -9.77 -5.95
CA ASP A 24 -6.09 -10.47 -5.92
C ASP A 24 -5.69 -11.11 -7.26
N SER A 25 -6.67 -11.44 -8.10
CA SER A 25 -6.53 -11.99 -9.45
C SER A 25 -6.88 -10.98 -10.55
N ASN A 26 -6.99 -9.69 -10.22
CA ASN A 26 -7.37 -8.68 -11.19
C ASN A 26 -6.25 -8.45 -12.22
N THR A 27 -6.61 -8.61 -13.50
CA THR A 27 -5.70 -8.50 -14.64
C THR A 27 -5.05 -7.13 -14.80
N TYR A 28 -5.65 -6.07 -14.25
CA TYR A 28 -5.05 -4.74 -14.19
C TYR A 28 -3.79 -4.72 -13.32
N TYR A 29 -3.88 -5.22 -12.08
CA TYR A 29 -2.75 -5.22 -11.15
C TYR A 29 -1.64 -6.18 -11.59
N GLU A 30 -1.99 -7.30 -12.22
CA GLU A 30 -1.01 -8.21 -12.83
C GLU A 30 -0.21 -7.53 -13.96
N ARG A 31 -0.85 -6.68 -14.78
CA ARG A 31 -0.15 -5.92 -15.82
C ARG A 31 0.81 -4.89 -15.23
N ILE A 32 0.39 -4.16 -14.20
CA ILE A 32 1.25 -3.18 -13.50
C ILE A 32 2.48 -3.88 -12.92
N ARG A 33 2.29 -5.02 -12.26
CA ARG A 33 3.40 -5.79 -11.69
C ARG A 33 4.42 -6.18 -12.76
N LYS A 34 3.95 -6.62 -13.93
CA LYS A 34 4.83 -6.98 -15.06
C LYS A 34 5.55 -5.76 -15.65
N SER A 35 4.90 -4.61 -15.73
CA SER A 35 5.50 -3.40 -16.31
C SER A 35 6.58 -2.77 -15.43
N VAL A 36 6.46 -2.89 -14.10
CA VAL A 36 7.49 -2.39 -13.15
C VAL A 36 8.77 -3.22 -13.21
N GLY A 37 8.71 -4.48 -13.67
CA GLY A 37 9.88 -5.33 -13.86
C GLY A 37 10.56 -5.80 -12.56
N ILE A 38 10.02 -5.43 -11.39
CA ILE A 38 10.49 -5.86 -10.08
C ILE A 38 9.42 -6.75 -9.45
N SER A 39 9.80 -7.97 -9.09
CA SER A 39 8.90 -8.93 -8.44
C SER A 39 9.31 -9.15 -7.00
N LEU A 40 8.43 -8.81 -6.07
CA LEU A 40 8.58 -9.15 -4.66
C LEU A 40 8.16 -10.60 -4.42
N GLN A 41 8.92 -11.33 -3.61
CA GLN A 41 8.52 -12.66 -3.16
C GLN A 41 7.44 -12.53 -2.09
N GLN A 42 6.26 -13.11 -2.33
CA GLN A 42 5.11 -13.03 -1.43
C GLN A 42 4.74 -14.44 -0.91
N PRO A 43 5.59 -15.09 -0.11
CA PRO A 43 5.33 -16.45 0.39
C PRO A 43 4.12 -16.53 1.33
N LEU A 44 3.70 -15.40 1.91
CA LEU A 44 2.61 -15.33 2.86
C LEU A 44 1.57 -14.30 2.42
N THR A 45 0.29 -14.71 2.44
CA THR A 45 -0.86 -13.82 2.23
C THR A 45 -1.77 -13.87 3.45
N VAL A 46 -2.13 -12.70 3.99
CA VAL A 46 -2.95 -12.56 5.20
C VAL A 46 -4.19 -11.70 4.94
N ALA A 47 -5.19 -11.78 5.82
CA ALA A 47 -6.47 -11.10 5.64
C ALA A 47 -6.50 -9.64 6.16
N SER A 48 -5.50 -9.21 6.94
CA SER A 48 -5.56 -7.91 7.61
C SER A 48 -4.20 -7.26 7.83
N LEU A 49 -4.24 -5.94 8.07
CA LEU A 49 -3.11 -5.12 8.46
C LEU A 49 -2.44 -5.58 9.76
N GLY A 50 -3.26 -5.97 10.75
CA GLY A 50 -2.76 -6.44 12.05
C GLY A 50 -1.95 -7.72 11.90
N SER A 51 -2.52 -8.72 11.23
CA SER A 51 -1.84 -9.99 10.98
C SER A 51 -0.54 -9.81 10.20
N ALA A 52 -0.51 -8.87 9.25
CA ALA A 52 0.72 -8.57 8.51
C ALA A 52 1.81 -7.99 9.43
N LEU A 53 1.45 -7.06 10.33
CA LEU A 53 2.38 -6.49 11.31
C LEU A 53 2.89 -7.54 12.29
N ASP A 54 2.06 -8.47 12.73
CA ASP A 54 2.48 -9.57 13.60
C ASP A 54 3.56 -10.43 12.92
N CYS A 55 3.40 -10.71 11.62
CA CYS A 55 4.41 -11.42 10.83
C CYS A 55 5.74 -10.65 10.71
N VAL A 56 5.68 -9.32 10.57
CA VAL A 56 6.88 -8.47 10.50
C VAL A 56 7.55 -8.39 11.88
N ALA A 57 6.78 -8.27 12.95
CA ALA A 57 7.28 -8.24 14.32
C ALA A 57 7.98 -9.56 14.70
N ASN A 58 7.57 -10.69 14.14
CA ASN A 58 8.28 -11.97 14.33
C ASN A 58 9.59 -12.08 13.52
N GLY A 59 9.92 -11.08 12.68
CA GLY A 59 11.24 -10.93 12.05
C GLY A 59 11.46 -11.70 10.75
N GLU A 60 10.47 -12.45 10.26
CA GLU A 60 10.64 -13.33 9.09
C GLU A 60 10.21 -12.69 7.76
N HIS A 61 9.44 -11.59 7.82
CA HIS A 61 8.82 -10.98 6.65
C HIS A 61 8.94 -9.46 6.66
N MET A 62 8.96 -8.87 5.46
CA MET A 62 8.79 -7.44 5.24
C MET A 62 7.37 -7.13 4.77
N LEU A 63 6.84 -5.97 5.14
CA LEU A 63 5.55 -5.48 4.67
C LEU A 63 5.78 -4.20 3.88
N VAL A 64 5.37 -4.21 2.61
CA VAL A 64 5.26 -3.00 1.80
C VAL A 64 3.80 -2.57 1.83
N TRP A 65 3.53 -1.38 2.35
CA TRP A 65 2.18 -0.85 2.48
C TRP A 65 2.16 0.66 2.26
N PHE A 66 0.97 1.23 2.18
CA PHE A 66 0.79 2.68 2.29
C PHE A 66 0.74 3.08 3.77
N GLU A 67 1.30 4.24 4.08
CA GLU A 67 1.26 4.76 5.43
C GLU A 67 -0.15 5.24 5.78
N VAL A 68 -0.74 4.61 6.79
CA VAL A 68 -1.91 5.07 7.52
C VAL A 68 -1.46 5.30 8.95
N GLY A 69 -1.86 6.42 9.57
CA GLY A 69 -1.40 6.89 10.89
C GLY A 69 -1.71 5.96 12.07
N LYS A 70 -1.21 4.74 11.99
CA LYS A 70 -1.39 3.65 12.93
C LYS A 70 -0.07 3.38 13.63
N ASP A 71 -0.15 3.13 14.92
CA ASP A 71 1.01 2.77 15.73
C ASP A 71 1.62 1.45 15.24
N LEU A 72 2.95 1.42 15.22
CA LEU A 72 3.73 0.24 14.86
C LEU A 72 4.12 -0.54 16.12
N PRO A 73 4.26 -1.87 16.04
CA PRO A 73 4.88 -2.65 17.11
C PRO A 73 6.29 -2.13 17.42
N GLU A 74 6.73 -2.21 18.68
CA GLU A 74 7.98 -1.59 19.16
C GLU A 74 9.23 -2.02 18.38
N ASN A 75 9.26 -3.25 17.88
CA ASN A 75 10.38 -3.83 17.14
C ASN A 75 10.28 -3.66 15.62
N VAL A 76 9.26 -2.96 15.12
CA VAL A 76 9.05 -2.71 13.70
C VAL A 76 9.52 -1.31 13.35
N VAL A 77 10.39 -1.22 12.35
CA VAL A 77 10.84 0.05 11.79
C VAL A 77 10.23 0.26 10.41
N LYS A 78 9.76 1.49 10.17
CA LYS A 78 9.31 1.94 8.85
C LYS A 78 10.44 2.65 8.14
N ILE A 79 10.69 2.27 6.89
CA ILE A 79 11.70 2.89 6.02
C ILE A 79 11.00 3.32 4.72
N PRO A 80 11.15 4.57 4.26
CA PRO A 80 10.59 5.01 3.00
C PRO A 80 11.18 4.23 1.82
N LEU A 81 10.29 3.80 0.91
CA LEU A 81 10.64 3.03 -0.28
C LEU A 81 10.74 3.95 -1.51
N TYR A 82 11.77 3.74 -2.31
CA TYR A 82 12.07 4.51 -3.51
C TYR A 82 12.08 3.61 -4.75
N LEU A 83 11.69 4.17 -5.88
CA LEU A 83 11.85 3.57 -7.20
C LEU A 83 12.49 4.60 -8.11
N ASP A 84 13.63 4.26 -8.71
CA ASP A 84 14.36 5.14 -9.63
C ASP A 84 14.67 6.53 -9.04
N SER A 85 15.08 6.54 -7.76
CA SER A 85 15.37 7.73 -6.95
C SER A 85 14.16 8.60 -6.56
N GLU A 86 12.95 8.22 -6.93
CA GLU A 86 11.72 8.88 -6.47
C GLU A 86 11.07 8.10 -5.33
N ARG A 87 10.58 8.82 -4.32
CA ARG A 87 9.83 8.19 -3.23
C ARG A 87 8.54 7.61 -3.83
N MET A 88 8.24 6.35 -3.51
CA MET A 88 7.00 5.74 -3.98
C MET A 88 5.80 6.40 -3.31
N HIS A 89 4.85 6.84 -4.14
CA HIS A 89 3.59 7.44 -3.73
C HIS A 89 2.42 6.64 -4.32
N TYR A 90 1.26 6.76 -3.68
CA TYR A 90 0.02 6.18 -4.17
C TYR A 90 -1.07 7.24 -4.09
N ASP A 91 -1.78 7.42 -5.20
CA ASP A 91 -2.94 8.30 -5.24
C ASP A 91 -4.16 7.58 -4.69
N VAL A 92 -4.87 8.24 -3.77
CA VAL A 92 -6.15 7.78 -3.25
C VAL A 92 -7.25 8.65 -3.84
N GLY A 93 -8.26 8.00 -4.44
CA GLY A 93 -9.37 8.67 -5.10
C GLY A 93 -10.72 8.12 -4.66
N ILE A 94 -11.77 8.91 -4.90
CA ILE A 94 -13.15 8.53 -4.66
C ILE A 94 -13.77 8.17 -6.01
N HIS A 95 -14.37 6.99 -6.11
CA HIS A 95 -15.08 6.55 -7.31
C HIS A 95 -16.58 6.42 -7.01
N TYR A 96 -17.41 7.06 -7.82
CA TYR A 96 -18.86 6.94 -7.79
C TYR A 96 -19.44 6.96 -9.21
N HIS A 97 -20.70 6.53 -9.33
CA HIS A 97 -21.38 6.43 -10.62
C HIS A 97 -21.50 7.79 -11.32
N ARG A 98 -21.32 7.82 -12.65
CA ARG A 98 -21.31 9.06 -13.46
C ARG A 98 -22.54 9.96 -13.30
N ILE A 99 -23.71 9.36 -13.00
CA ILE A 99 -24.95 10.12 -12.77
C ILE A 99 -24.80 11.06 -11.57
N ASN A 100 -23.94 10.72 -10.62
CA ASN A 100 -23.76 11.51 -9.41
C ASN A 100 -22.63 12.55 -9.53
N TYR A 101 -22.03 12.72 -10.72
CA TYR A 101 -20.92 13.66 -10.95
C TYR A 101 -21.27 15.11 -10.63
N GLN A 102 -22.52 15.50 -10.86
CA GLN A 102 -23.01 16.86 -10.60
C GLN A 102 -23.91 16.92 -9.35
N HIS A 103 -23.97 15.84 -8.56
CA HIS A 103 -24.88 15.78 -7.42
C HIS A 103 -24.29 16.59 -6.26
N PRO A 104 -24.96 17.66 -5.75
CA PRO A 104 -24.39 18.56 -4.75
C PRO A 104 -23.92 17.86 -3.47
N VAL A 105 -24.64 16.82 -3.04
CA VAL A 105 -24.25 16.01 -1.87
C VAL A 105 -22.93 15.26 -2.10
N MET A 106 -22.67 14.78 -3.32
CA MET A 106 -21.41 14.09 -3.62
C MET A 106 -20.22 15.04 -3.56
N HIS A 107 -20.36 16.25 -4.10
CA HIS A 107 -19.32 17.28 -3.98
C HIS A 107 -19.06 17.64 -2.51
N LYS A 108 -20.12 17.77 -1.69
CA LYS A 108 -19.96 18.03 -0.27
C LYS A 108 -19.23 16.90 0.46
N ILE A 109 -19.56 15.63 0.14
CA ILE A 109 -18.86 14.46 0.70
C ILE A 109 -17.38 14.46 0.28
N GLU A 110 -17.10 14.69 -1.01
CA GLU A 110 -15.73 14.76 -1.52
C GLU A 110 -14.92 15.85 -0.82
N GLU A 111 -15.50 17.04 -0.63
CA GLU A 111 -14.83 18.15 0.04
C GLU A 111 -14.53 17.84 1.51
N ILE A 112 -15.47 17.23 2.23
CA ILE A 112 -15.24 16.77 3.61
C ILE A 112 -14.09 15.77 3.67
N ILE A 113 -14.06 14.79 2.75
CA ILE A 113 -13.01 13.78 2.70
C ILE A 113 -11.66 14.42 2.36
N ARG A 114 -11.61 15.31 1.37
CA ARG A 114 -10.37 16.05 1.02
C ARG A 114 -9.84 16.85 2.20
N GLN A 115 -10.71 17.56 2.92
CA GLN A 115 -10.33 18.30 4.12
C GLN A 115 -9.77 17.38 5.21
N ALA A 116 -10.41 16.24 5.47
CA ALA A 116 -9.94 15.28 6.46
C ALA A 116 -8.59 14.63 6.11
N LEU A 117 -8.27 14.49 4.82
CA LEU A 117 -7.02 13.87 4.34
C LEU A 117 -5.90 14.88 4.06
N SER A 118 -6.18 16.18 4.04
CA SER A 118 -5.18 17.24 3.83
C SER A 118 -4.56 17.76 5.12
N CYS A 119 -4.98 17.20 6.26
CA CYS A 119 -4.48 17.50 7.60
C CYS A 119 -3.24 16.70 7.96
#